data_AF-A0A379PSR6-F1
#
_entry.id   AF-A0A379PSR6-F1
#
_cell.length_a   1.000
_cell.length_b   1.000
_cell.length_c   1.000
_cell.angle_alpha   90.00
_cell.angle_beta   90.00
_cell.angle_gamma   90.00
#
_symmetry.space_group_name_H-M   'P 1'
#
loop_
_entity.id
_entity.type
_entity.pdbx_description
1 polymer ?
#
loop_
_entity_poly.entity_id
_entity_poly.type
_entity_poly.pdbx_seq_one_letter_code
_entity_poly.pdbx_strand_id
1 'polypeptide(L)'
;MDWCLVGDHIPDETQRFGEIRVEATNLHDWAGIPTTTHTIPSSGRGPRGFSVELPDAPQAVLINPPGQVRLVSSATISPPAFDGFKVSTNTAAVFNIDDGLVLTDALSQVATPIASLMTMLSGAESSVRRLGLIEGDISVNVLGYQVDAAAPKSAGELFLYRGDVDNDFLSRWLDLSPRVSPVPQILAAAWSGEFATVDTEALTLATAAEMLHRRLYPNAVRFSDAQIEQAVEALRDSMVEEPVKESLLNALGTWWADQSYPQRLRGIAEPVAEAVPSAVGKIGRWRNAVHAQRVAGAHGLGENEAGRNPDILDVHALNQSLRWVLTFRLLLETGVTPEQLAAVAGRSRRYEADSRQWKYQLPDIFG
;
A
#
# COMPACT_ATOMS: atom_id res chain seq x y z
N MET A 1 -8.67 19.74 -15.28
CA MET A 1 -9.28 19.38 -13.99
C MET A 1 -9.23 20.63 -13.15
N ASP A 2 -10.39 21.17 -12.84
CA ASP A 2 -10.49 22.43 -12.11
C ASP A 2 -10.29 22.15 -10.62
N TRP A 3 -9.26 22.76 -10.05
CA TRP A 3 -9.06 22.83 -8.60
C TRP A 3 -9.01 24.28 -8.19
N CYS A 4 -9.33 24.54 -6.93
CA CYS A 4 -9.16 25.85 -6.35
C CYS A 4 -8.66 25.75 -4.92
N LEU A 5 -7.99 26.80 -4.48
CA LEU A 5 -7.59 27.01 -3.11
C LEU A 5 -8.57 28.01 -2.49
N VAL A 6 -9.18 27.62 -1.37
CA VAL A 6 -10.17 28.43 -0.66
C VAL A 6 -9.61 28.81 0.70
N GLY A 7 -9.60 30.10 0.99
CA GLY A 7 -9.00 30.67 2.20
C GLY A 7 -8.26 31.95 1.85
N ASP A 8 -7.04 32.07 2.35
CA ASP A 8 -6.20 33.24 2.12
C ASP A 8 -5.66 33.34 0.69
N HIS A 9 -5.28 34.56 0.29
CA HIS A 9 -4.64 34.81 -0.99
C HIS A 9 -3.19 34.32 -0.96
N ILE A 10 -2.88 33.43 -1.89
CA ILE A 10 -1.51 32.93 -2.12
C ILE A 10 -0.80 33.76 -3.18
N PRO A 11 0.47 34.11 -2.97
CA PRO A 11 1.22 34.97 -3.87
C PRO A 11 1.48 34.33 -5.24
N ASP A 12 1.78 33.04 -5.28
CA ASP A 12 1.99 32.25 -6.50
C ASP A 12 1.86 30.72 -6.25
N GLU A 13 1.94 29.92 -7.32
CA GLU A 13 1.82 28.45 -7.29
C GLU A 13 3.02 27.72 -6.68
N THR A 14 4.15 28.41 -6.49
CA THR A 14 5.36 27.90 -5.86
C THR A 14 5.38 28.12 -4.35
N GLN A 15 4.31 28.69 -3.78
CA GLN A 15 4.11 28.81 -2.34
C GLN A 15 4.33 27.45 -1.67
N ARG A 16 5.23 27.46 -0.68
CA ARG A 16 5.55 26.29 0.14
C ARG A 16 4.78 26.39 1.45
N PHE A 17 4.24 25.27 1.89
CA PHE A 17 3.46 25.15 3.10
C PHE A 17 4.16 24.26 4.11
N GLY A 18 4.49 24.82 5.26
CA GLY A 18 5.14 24.15 6.38
C GLY A 18 4.20 23.22 7.14
N GLU A 19 2.89 23.49 7.17
CA GLU A 19 1.90 22.57 7.78
C GLU A 19 0.91 22.04 6.74
N ILE A 20 0.76 20.71 6.70
CA ILE A 20 -0.17 19.99 5.81
C ILE A 20 -1.11 19.17 6.70
N ARG A 21 -2.42 19.34 6.50
CA ARG A 21 -3.47 18.62 7.25
C ARG A 21 -4.24 17.72 6.31
N VAL A 22 -4.16 16.41 6.53
CA VAL A 22 -4.86 15.41 5.72
C VAL A 22 -5.94 14.73 6.55
N GLU A 23 -7.17 14.80 6.07
CA GLU A 23 -8.25 13.90 6.48
C GLU A 23 -8.52 12.93 5.32
N ALA A 24 -8.49 11.63 5.57
CA ALA A 24 -8.80 10.60 4.58
C ALA A 24 -9.87 9.64 5.09
N THR A 25 -10.57 8.98 4.17
CA THR A 25 -11.42 7.83 4.51
C THR A 25 -10.60 6.79 5.29
N ASN A 26 -11.22 6.19 6.30
CA ASN A 26 -10.65 5.21 7.24
C ASN A 26 -9.53 5.70 8.17
N LEU A 27 -8.96 6.90 7.97
CA LEU A 27 -7.87 7.41 8.82
C LEU A 27 -8.29 7.51 10.29
N HIS A 28 -9.52 7.95 10.56
CA HIS A 28 -10.04 8.06 11.91
C HIS A 28 -10.19 6.69 12.60
N ASP A 29 -10.75 5.72 11.88
CA ASP A 29 -10.98 4.38 12.43
C ASP A 29 -9.64 3.64 12.63
N TRP A 30 -8.70 3.81 11.70
CA TRP A 30 -7.34 3.29 11.83
C TRP A 30 -6.61 3.88 13.03
N ALA A 31 -6.72 5.20 13.23
CA ALA A 31 -6.07 5.89 14.33
C ALA A 31 -6.58 5.41 15.71
N GLY A 32 -7.87 5.08 15.81
CA GLY A 32 -8.47 4.47 17.00
C GLY A 32 -8.31 5.31 18.28
N ILE A 33 -8.18 6.64 18.15
CA ILE A 33 -7.96 7.54 19.29
C ILE A 33 -9.29 7.68 20.05
N PRO A 34 -9.36 7.28 21.34
CA PRO A 34 -10.59 7.40 22.11
C PRO A 34 -10.85 8.87 22.44
N THR A 35 -11.89 9.44 21.84
CA THR A 35 -12.23 10.87 22.00
C THR A 35 -13.46 11.15 22.87
N THR A 36 -14.18 10.10 23.28
CA THR A 36 -15.45 10.24 24.01
C THR A 36 -15.53 9.22 25.14
N THR A 37 -15.84 9.68 26.34
CA THR A 37 -16.03 8.82 27.51
C THR A 37 -17.47 8.92 28.01
N HIS A 38 -18.14 7.77 28.12
CA HIS A 38 -19.48 7.65 28.68
C HIS A 38 -19.40 7.08 30.09
N THR A 39 -19.84 7.85 31.08
CA THR A 39 -19.91 7.41 32.47
C THR A 39 -21.34 6.98 32.79
N ILE A 40 -21.55 5.67 32.94
CA ILE A 40 -22.84 5.09 33.36
C ILE A 40 -22.67 4.60 34.81
N PRO A 41 -23.45 5.12 35.79
CA PRO A 41 -23.35 4.68 37.17
C PRO A 41 -23.68 3.19 37.32
N SER A 42 -22.81 2.44 38.01
CA SER A 42 -22.95 0.99 38.22
C SER A 42 -24.22 0.59 38.98
N SER A 43 -24.73 1.47 39.84
CA SER A 43 -25.94 1.24 40.65
C SER A 43 -27.23 1.77 40.02
N GLY A 44 -27.17 2.34 38.80
CA GLY A 44 -28.30 3.01 38.16
C GLY A 44 -28.76 4.31 38.85
N ARG A 45 -28.16 4.66 40.00
CA ARG A 45 -28.39 5.92 40.73
C ARG A 45 -27.14 6.79 40.63
N GLY A 46 -27.25 7.88 39.87
CA GLY A 46 -26.19 8.87 39.70
C GLY A 46 -26.33 9.63 38.38
N PRO A 47 -25.64 10.78 38.22
CA PRO A 47 -25.62 11.49 36.95
C PRO A 47 -24.92 10.63 35.89
N ARG A 48 -25.53 10.52 34.71
CA ARG A 48 -24.83 10.01 33.54
C ARG A 48 -23.90 11.12 33.05
N GLY A 49 -22.63 10.78 32.88
CA GLY A 49 -21.61 11.71 32.39
C GLY A 49 -21.27 11.44 30.94
N PHE A 50 -21.04 12.48 30.17
CA PHE A 50 -20.44 12.41 28.85
C PHE A 50 -19.32 13.45 28.80
N SER A 51 -18.11 13.02 28.48
CA SER A 51 -16.99 13.92 28.22
C SER A 51 -16.42 13.68 26.83
N VAL A 52 -15.95 14.77 26.23
CA VAL A 52 -15.14 14.74 25.02
C VAL A 52 -13.73 15.10 25.44
N GLU A 53 -12.80 14.21 25.18
CA GLU A 53 -11.38 14.43 25.39
C GLU A 53 -10.71 14.34 24.02
N LEU A 54 -9.84 15.28 23.70
CA LEU A 54 -9.12 15.30 22.42
C LEU A 54 -7.64 15.09 22.72
N PRO A 55 -7.23 13.85 23.06
CA PRO A 55 -5.83 13.59 23.37
C PRO A 55 -5.00 13.72 22.11
N ASP A 56 -3.82 14.32 22.24
CA ASP A 56 -2.82 14.30 21.17
C ASP A 56 -2.26 12.89 21.02
N ALA A 57 -2.09 12.44 19.77
CA ALA A 57 -1.30 11.26 19.52
C ALA A 57 0.21 11.58 19.61
N PRO A 58 1.05 10.59 19.98
CA PRO A 58 2.49 10.68 19.86
C PRO A 58 2.91 11.17 18.47
N GLN A 59 3.91 12.06 18.46
CA GLN A 59 4.54 12.55 17.25
C GLN A 59 5.55 11.51 16.73
N ALA A 60 5.68 11.41 15.41
CA ALA A 60 6.73 10.63 14.76
C ALA A 60 7.57 11.55 13.86
N VAL A 61 8.87 11.27 13.78
CA VAL A 61 9.81 12.02 12.94
C VAL A 61 9.70 11.52 11.51
N LEU A 62 9.58 12.42 10.54
CA LEU A 62 9.59 12.12 9.11
C LEU A 62 11.02 12.20 8.56
N ILE A 63 11.37 11.27 7.68
CA ILE A 63 12.69 11.23 7.03
C ILE A 63 12.63 11.98 5.70
N ASN A 64 11.63 11.70 4.89
CA ASN A 64 11.47 12.28 3.57
C ASN A 64 9.98 12.51 3.24
N PRO A 65 9.52 13.78 3.16
CA PRO A 65 10.26 15.00 3.47
C PRO A 65 10.58 15.13 4.97
N PRO A 66 11.67 15.82 5.36
CA PRO A 66 12.06 15.96 6.76
C PRO A 66 11.04 16.80 7.53
N GLY A 67 10.73 16.37 8.76
CA GLY A 67 9.76 17.04 9.61
C GLY A 67 9.13 16.11 10.64
N GLN A 68 7.86 16.35 10.96
CA GLN A 68 7.11 15.58 11.96
C GLN A 68 5.68 15.33 11.52
N VAL A 69 5.13 14.18 11.93
CA VAL A 69 3.71 13.85 11.78
C VAL A 69 3.08 13.59 13.14
N ARG A 70 1.86 14.08 13.33
CA ARG A 70 1.01 13.77 14.48
C ARG A 70 -0.43 13.53 14.04
N LEU A 71 -1.16 12.72 14.81
CA LEU A 71 -2.60 12.56 14.62
C LEU A 71 -3.33 13.50 15.59
N VAL A 72 -4.17 14.37 15.05
CA VAL A 72 -4.92 15.35 15.81
C VAL A 72 -6.39 14.98 15.77
N SER A 73 -6.98 14.76 16.94
CA SER A 73 -8.40 14.51 17.08
C SER A 73 -9.19 15.82 17.13
N SER A 74 -10.37 15.82 16.51
CA SER A 74 -11.32 16.94 16.59
C SER A 74 -12.72 16.41 16.90
N ALA A 75 -13.57 17.28 17.43
CA ALA A 75 -14.98 16.97 17.66
C ALA A 75 -15.86 18.16 17.31
N THR A 76 -17.00 17.86 16.71
CA THR A 76 -18.10 18.82 16.48
C THR A 76 -19.29 18.37 17.31
N ILE A 77 -19.84 19.29 18.09
CA ILE A 77 -21.01 19.07 18.94
C ILE A 77 -22.17 19.85 18.31
N SER A 78 -23.26 19.17 17.97
CA SER A 78 -24.46 19.85 17.48
C SER A 78 -25.09 20.67 18.61
N PRO A 79 -25.81 21.76 18.28
CA PRO A 79 -26.66 22.43 19.25
C PRO A 79 -27.62 21.43 19.92
N PRO A 80 -27.98 21.64 21.20
CA PRO A 80 -28.98 20.82 21.86
C PRO A 80 -30.33 20.92 21.13
N ALA A 81 -30.93 19.76 20.85
CA ALA A 81 -32.26 19.60 20.29
C ALA A 81 -33.13 18.71 21.21
N PHE A 82 -34.41 18.57 20.88
CA PHE A 82 -35.35 17.80 21.72
C PHE A 82 -34.98 16.31 21.85
N ASP A 83 -34.24 15.78 20.87
CA ASP A 83 -33.71 14.42 20.81
C ASP A 83 -32.28 14.30 21.38
N GLY A 84 -31.74 15.40 21.91
CA GLY A 84 -30.42 15.46 22.55
C GLY A 84 -29.41 16.27 21.74
N PHE A 85 -28.15 15.88 21.81
CA PHE A 85 -27.06 16.47 21.03
C PHE A 85 -26.27 15.36 20.34
N LYS A 86 -25.73 15.65 19.18
CA LYS A 86 -24.88 14.75 18.41
C LYS A 86 -23.43 15.20 18.55
N VAL A 87 -22.55 14.26 18.89
CA VAL A 87 -21.11 14.48 18.83
C VAL A 87 -20.56 13.69 17.66
N SER A 88 -19.81 14.38 16.79
CA SER A 88 -19.07 13.77 15.70
C SER A 88 -17.59 14.02 15.93
N THR A 89 -16.81 12.96 15.99
CA THR A 89 -15.36 13.03 16.18
C THR A 89 -14.66 12.82 14.84
N ASN A 90 -13.41 13.25 14.73
CA ASN A 90 -12.59 13.01 13.55
C ASN A 90 -11.11 12.97 13.92
N THR A 91 -10.27 12.50 13.01
CA THR A 91 -8.81 12.52 13.15
C THR A 91 -8.19 13.00 11.85
N ALA A 92 -7.30 13.97 11.95
CA ALA A 92 -6.46 14.43 10.85
C ALA A 92 -5.00 14.01 11.10
N ALA A 93 -4.28 13.66 10.05
CA ALA A 93 -2.83 13.59 10.09
C ALA A 93 -2.27 14.99 9.78
N VAL A 94 -1.51 15.54 10.72
CA VAL A 94 -0.92 16.88 10.63
C VAL A 94 0.59 16.74 10.50
N PHE A 95 1.12 17.25 9.40
CA PHE A 95 2.52 17.20 9.03
C PHE A 95 3.12 18.59 9.18
N ASN A 96 4.20 18.71 9.95
CA ASN A 96 5.05 19.91 9.95
C ASN A 96 6.30 19.55 9.14
N ILE A 97 6.52 20.20 8.00
CA ILE A 97 7.63 19.93 7.07
C ILE A 97 8.63 21.07 7.15
N ASP A 98 9.90 20.75 7.39
CA ASP A 98 10.94 21.73 7.72
C ASP A 98 11.14 22.79 6.62
N ASP A 99 11.15 22.36 5.35
CA ASP A 99 11.29 23.24 4.19
C ASP A 99 9.95 23.55 3.50
N GLY A 100 8.82 23.14 4.09
CA GLY A 100 7.49 23.16 3.48
C GLY A 100 7.38 22.36 2.17
N LEU A 101 6.17 22.23 1.62
CA LEU A 101 5.92 21.63 0.30
C LEU A 101 5.02 22.52 -0.56
N VAL A 102 5.20 22.47 -1.87
CA VAL A 102 4.20 23.00 -2.81
C VAL A 102 2.99 22.06 -2.88
N LEU A 103 1.85 22.54 -3.37
CA LEU A 103 0.59 21.77 -3.43
C LEU A 103 0.76 20.38 -4.09
N THR A 104 1.46 20.30 -5.22
CA THR A 104 1.67 19.04 -5.96
C THR A 104 2.49 18.03 -5.15
N ASP A 105 3.45 18.50 -4.36
CA ASP A 105 4.28 17.67 -3.50
C ASP A 105 3.52 17.24 -2.24
N ALA A 106 2.73 18.13 -1.64
CA ALA A 106 1.84 17.78 -0.53
C ALA A 106 0.85 16.67 -0.91
N LEU A 107 0.35 16.67 -2.14
CA LEU A 107 -0.50 15.60 -2.64
C LEU A 107 0.30 14.31 -2.88
N SER A 108 1.33 14.37 -3.71
CA SER A 108 2.05 13.18 -4.17
C SER A 108 2.89 12.50 -3.08
N GLN A 109 3.42 13.26 -2.12
CA GLN A 109 4.30 12.76 -1.05
C GLN A 109 3.58 12.50 0.27
N VAL A 110 2.41 13.11 0.49
CA VAL A 110 1.68 12.99 1.77
C VAL A 110 0.26 12.47 1.57
N ALA A 111 -0.61 13.22 0.89
CA ALA A 111 -2.03 12.91 0.86
C ALA A 111 -2.35 11.60 0.10
N THR A 112 -1.79 11.41 -1.10
CA THR A 112 -1.97 10.19 -1.89
C THR A 112 -1.41 8.95 -1.19
N PRO A 113 -0.18 8.95 -0.64
CA PRO A 113 0.31 7.84 0.17
C PRO A 113 -0.61 7.45 1.34
N ILE A 114 -1.20 8.43 2.05
CA ILE A 114 -2.15 8.13 3.14
C ILE A 114 -3.41 7.46 2.59
N ALA A 115 -3.99 8.01 1.52
CA ALA A 115 -5.17 7.44 0.89
C ALA A 115 -4.91 6.00 0.39
N SER A 116 -3.80 5.76 -0.31
CA SER A 116 -3.42 4.42 -0.79
C SER A 116 -3.21 3.43 0.35
N LEU A 117 -2.58 3.84 1.45
CA LEU A 117 -2.44 3.00 2.64
C LEU A 117 -3.81 2.63 3.21
N MET A 118 -4.70 3.62 3.39
CA MET A 118 -6.04 3.39 3.91
C MET A 118 -6.84 2.45 3.00
N THR A 119 -6.71 2.56 1.68
CA THR A 119 -7.31 1.61 0.73
C THR A 119 -6.76 0.21 0.90
N MET A 120 -5.44 0.04 0.96
CA MET A 120 -4.82 -1.28 1.18
C MET A 120 -5.27 -1.93 2.50
N LEU A 121 -5.31 -1.15 3.58
CA LEU A 121 -5.72 -1.65 4.89
C LEU A 121 -7.21 -1.99 4.91
N SER A 122 -8.08 -1.15 4.38
CA SER A 122 -9.53 -1.35 4.42
C SER A 122 -10.10 -2.28 3.35
N GLY A 123 -9.36 -2.49 2.26
CA GLY A 123 -9.83 -3.25 1.10
C GLY A 123 -10.98 -2.55 0.37
N ALA A 124 -11.13 -1.24 0.57
CA ALA A 124 -12.14 -0.40 -0.07
C ALA A 124 -11.51 0.94 -0.47
N GLU A 125 -12.05 1.58 -1.51
CA GLU A 125 -11.59 2.90 -1.95
C GLU A 125 -11.55 3.88 -0.77
N SER A 126 -10.42 4.59 -0.63
CA SER A 126 -10.22 5.59 0.41
C SER A 126 -9.70 6.86 -0.26
N SER A 127 -10.42 7.96 -0.03
CA SER A 127 -10.12 9.24 -0.68
C SER A 127 -9.65 10.27 0.34
N VAL A 128 -8.88 11.26 -0.13
CA VAL A 128 -8.57 12.44 0.67
C VAL A 128 -9.85 13.25 0.80
N ARG A 129 -10.38 13.36 2.01
CA ARG A 129 -11.64 14.07 2.30
C ARG A 129 -11.41 15.55 2.48
N ARG A 130 -10.28 15.92 3.08
CA ARG A 130 -9.84 17.31 3.24
C ARG A 130 -8.33 17.39 3.19
N LEU A 131 -7.85 18.44 2.54
CA LEU A 131 -6.44 18.82 2.52
C LEU A 131 -6.34 20.31 2.86
N GLY A 132 -5.81 20.60 4.05
CA GLY A 132 -5.48 21.95 4.49
C GLY A 132 -3.98 22.19 4.37
N LEU A 133 -3.61 23.40 3.94
CA LEU A 133 -2.22 23.83 3.78
C LEU A 133 -2.03 25.16 4.51
N ILE A 134 -1.02 25.25 5.36
CA ILE A 134 -0.79 26.40 6.24
C ILE A 134 0.69 26.80 6.21
N GLU A 135 0.95 28.11 6.13
CA GLU A 135 2.27 28.73 6.24
C GLU A 135 2.16 30.10 6.91
N GLY A 136 2.73 30.25 8.12
CA GLY A 136 2.57 31.48 8.90
C GLY A 136 1.09 31.83 9.11
N ASP A 137 0.68 32.99 8.60
CA ASP A 137 -0.72 33.46 8.65
C ASP A 137 -1.58 32.97 7.46
N ILE A 138 -0.98 32.33 6.46
CA ILE A 138 -1.70 31.82 5.29
C ILE A 138 -2.31 30.46 5.63
N SER A 139 -3.62 30.33 5.42
CA SER A 139 -4.36 29.08 5.57
C SER A 139 -5.31 28.87 4.39
N VAL A 140 -5.11 27.77 3.66
CA VAL A 140 -5.93 27.41 2.51
C VAL A 140 -6.40 25.97 2.58
N ASN A 141 -7.60 25.71 2.06
CA ASN A 141 -8.11 24.36 1.83
C ASN A 141 -8.14 24.08 0.33
N VAL A 142 -7.76 22.87 -0.04
CA VAL A 142 -7.81 22.39 -1.43
C VAL A 142 -9.21 21.83 -1.72
N LEU A 143 -9.85 22.34 -2.78
CA LEU A 143 -11.08 21.79 -3.33
C LEU A 143 -10.87 21.26 -4.74
N GLY A 144 -11.45 20.09 -5.02
CA GLY A 144 -11.18 19.35 -6.26
C GLY A 144 -9.80 18.68 -6.22
N TYR A 145 -9.39 18.10 -7.37
CA TYR A 145 -8.06 17.49 -7.57
C TYR A 145 -7.66 16.46 -6.50
N GLN A 146 -8.17 15.23 -6.64
CA GLN A 146 -7.96 14.11 -5.71
C GLN A 146 -8.51 14.31 -4.28
N VAL A 147 -9.11 15.47 -3.99
CA VAL A 147 -9.86 15.73 -2.75
C VAL A 147 -11.36 15.55 -3.00
N ASP A 148 -11.97 14.60 -2.31
CA ASP A 148 -13.41 14.33 -2.32
C ASP A 148 -14.01 14.54 -0.93
N ALA A 149 -14.55 15.73 -0.69
CA ALA A 149 -15.20 16.08 0.56
C ALA A 149 -16.47 15.27 0.86
N ALA A 150 -17.08 14.66 -0.16
CA ALA A 150 -18.27 13.83 -0.02
C ALA A 150 -17.95 12.36 0.29
N ALA A 151 -16.68 11.94 0.12
CA ALA A 151 -16.27 10.58 0.42
C ALA A 151 -16.59 10.19 1.88
N PRO A 152 -16.97 8.92 2.11
CA PRO A 152 -17.36 8.46 3.43
C PRO A 152 -16.18 8.53 4.41
N LYS A 153 -16.48 8.71 5.70
CA LYS A 153 -15.47 8.67 6.76
C LYS A 153 -14.85 7.28 6.93
N SER A 154 -15.65 6.25 6.70
CA SER A 154 -15.32 4.84 6.94
C SER A 154 -15.83 4.01 5.76
N ALA A 155 -15.02 3.06 5.30
CA ALA A 155 -15.32 2.14 4.20
C ALA A 155 -14.52 0.84 4.38
N GLY A 156 -15.13 -0.31 4.07
CA GLY A 156 -14.45 -1.61 4.18
C GLY A 156 -14.17 -2.07 5.62
N GLU A 157 -13.30 -3.07 5.76
CA GLU A 157 -12.86 -3.62 7.05
C GLU A 157 -11.34 -3.47 7.14
N LEU A 158 -10.86 -2.70 8.11
CA LEU A 158 -9.43 -2.47 8.32
C LEU A 158 -8.72 -3.78 8.70
N PHE A 159 -7.68 -4.11 7.94
CA PHE A 159 -6.79 -5.22 8.20
C PHE A 159 -5.99 -4.98 9.48
N LEU A 160 -5.43 -3.78 9.62
CA LEU A 160 -4.52 -3.39 10.70
C LEU A 160 -4.94 -2.03 11.26
N TYR A 161 -4.79 -1.84 12.58
CA TYR A 161 -5.06 -0.58 13.28
C TYR A 161 -3.77 0.02 13.83
N ARG A 162 -3.77 1.31 14.18
CA ARG A 162 -2.61 1.97 14.80
C ARG A 162 -2.11 1.23 16.05
N GLY A 163 -3.02 0.69 16.87
CA GLY A 163 -2.65 -0.05 18.09
C GLY A 163 -1.90 -1.35 17.84
N ASP A 164 -1.82 -1.82 16.58
CA ASP A 164 -1.12 -3.05 16.21
C ASP A 164 0.35 -2.82 15.83
N VAL A 165 0.73 -1.56 15.63
CA VAL A 165 2.04 -1.14 15.12
C VAL A 165 2.67 -0.10 16.05
N ASP A 166 3.97 0.15 15.86
CA ASP A 166 4.63 1.24 16.56
C ASP A 166 4.25 2.61 16.00
N ASN A 167 4.63 3.67 16.71
CA ASN A 167 4.32 5.04 16.30
C ASN A 167 5.06 5.46 15.02
N ASP A 168 6.17 4.80 14.66
CA ASP A 168 6.99 5.13 13.51
C ASP A 168 6.46 4.53 12.20
N PHE A 169 5.46 3.65 12.26
CA PHE A 169 4.85 3.01 11.09
C PHE A 169 4.44 4.01 10.00
N LEU A 170 3.74 5.09 10.37
CA LEU A 170 3.28 6.08 9.38
C LEU A 170 4.46 6.84 8.75
N SER A 171 5.49 7.15 9.54
CA SER A 171 6.71 7.77 9.03
C SER A 171 7.44 6.86 8.03
N ARG A 172 7.64 5.59 8.39
CA ARG A 172 8.26 4.60 7.51
C ARG A 172 7.45 4.34 6.25
N TRP A 173 6.12 4.37 6.34
CA TRP A 173 5.26 4.30 5.17
C TRP A 173 5.46 5.48 4.22
N LEU A 174 5.53 6.70 4.76
CA LEU A 174 5.70 7.91 3.96
C LEU A 174 7.09 8.01 3.33
N ASP A 175 8.12 7.47 3.98
CA ASP A 175 9.44 7.30 3.36
C ASP A 175 9.40 6.24 2.23
N LEU A 176 8.76 5.09 2.49
CA LEU A 176 8.73 3.95 1.57
C LEU A 176 7.90 4.24 0.31
N SER A 177 6.69 4.77 0.47
CA SER A 177 5.68 4.85 -0.59
C SER A 177 6.17 5.59 -1.85
N PRO A 178 6.82 6.77 -1.77
CA PRO A 178 7.42 7.41 -2.93
C PRO A 178 8.55 6.60 -3.59
N ARG A 179 9.37 5.89 -2.80
CA ARG A 179 10.51 5.09 -3.30
C ARG A 179 10.03 3.91 -4.16
N VAL A 180 8.93 3.28 -3.75
CA VAL A 180 8.33 2.12 -4.45
C VAL A 180 7.16 2.49 -5.37
N SER A 181 6.89 3.78 -5.56
CA SER A 181 5.87 4.27 -6.49
C SER A 181 6.12 3.76 -7.93
N PRO A 182 5.06 3.36 -8.68
CA PRO A 182 3.63 3.49 -8.38
C PRO A 182 2.98 2.24 -7.74
N VAL A 183 3.76 1.36 -7.11
CA VAL A 183 3.23 0.08 -6.57
C VAL A 183 2.08 0.28 -5.56
N PRO A 184 2.17 1.21 -4.57
CA PRO A 184 1.08 1.45 -3.62
C PRO A 184 -0.23 1.87 -4.31
N GLN A 185 -0.14 2.69 -5.35
CA GLN A 185 -1.30 3.17 -6.12
C GLN A 185 -1.91 2.04 -6.95
N ILE A 186 -1.08 1.20 -7.57
CA ILE A 186 -1.54 0.00 -8.28
C ILE A 186 -2.28 -0.95 -7.31
N LEU A 187 -1.74 -1.17 -6.12
CA LEU A 187 -2.39 -2.00 -5.11
C LEU A 187 -3.68 -1.39 -4.60
N ALA A 188 -3.73 -0.06 -4.39
CA ALA A 188 -4.94 0.63 -4.02
C ALA A 188 -6.03 0.42 -5.09
N ALA A 189 -5.72 0.59 -6.37
CA ALA A 189 -6.61 0.32 -7.50
C ALA A 189 -7.08 -1.15 -7.56
N ALA A 190 -6.18 -2.09 -7.23
CA ALA A 190 -6.52 -3.52 -7.15
C ALA A 190 -7.50 -3.81 -6.02
N TRP A 191 -7.32 -3.16 -4.86
CA TRP A 191 -8.19 -3.30 -3.70
C TRP A 191 -9.55 -2.62 -3.90
N SER A 192 -9.61 -1.47 -4.57
CA SER A 192 -10.85 -0.76 -4.89
C SER A 192 -11.65 -1.40 -6.03
N GLY A 193 -11.05 -2.35 -6.77
CA GLY A 193 -11.70 -3.02 -7.90
C GLY A 193 -11.80 -2.17 -9.15
N GLU A 194 -10.84 -1.26 -9.37
CA GLU A 194 -10.81 -0.35 -10.53
C GLU A 194 -10.50 -1.06 -11.86
N PHE A 195 -9.90 -2.25 -11.83
CA PHE A 195 -9.58 -3.00 -13.04
C PHE A 195 -10.82 -3.61 -13.68
N ALA A 196 -11.05 -3.29 -14.96
CA ALA A 196 -12.22 -3.75 -15.70
C ALA A 196 -12.26 -5.27 -15.93
N THR A 197 -11.11 -5.95 -15.95
CA THR A 197 -11.03 -7.41 -16.16
C THR A 197 -10.00 -8.07 -15.23
N VAL A 198 -10.25 -9.34 -14.89
CA VAL A 198 -9.34 -10.17 -14.08
C VAL A 198 -7.96 -10.30 -14.72
N ASP A 199 -7.89 -10.36 -16.06
CA ASP A 199 -6.63 -10.43 -16.81
C ASP A 199 -5.84 -9.12 -16.76
N THR A 200 -6.53 -7.97 -16.75
CA THR A 200 -5.88 -6.66 -16.60
C THR A 200 -5.31 -6.52 -15.19
N GLU A 201 -6.08 -6.90 -14.17
CA GLU A 201 -5.60 -6.94 -12.79
C GLU A 201 -4.39 -7.86 -12.65
N ALA A 202 -4.46 -9.05 -13.25
CA ALA A 202 -3.39 -10.04 -13.26
C ALA A 202 -2.06 -9.51 -13.81
N LEU A 203 -2.08 -8.96 -15.03
CA LEU A 203 -0.90 -8.41 -15.67
C LEU A 203 -0.35 -7.21 -14.89
N THR A 204 -1.24 -6.37 -14.35
CA THR A 204 -0.86 -5.19 -13.59
C THR A 204 -0.22 -5.55 -12.25
N LEU A 205 -0.76 -6.53 -11.51
CA LEU A 205 -0.19 -7.02 -10.26
C LEU A 205 1.15 -7.75 -10.48
N ALA A 206 1.26 -8.55 -11.54
CA ALA A 206 2.52 -9.20 -11.90
C ALA A 206 3.62 -8.15 -12.21
N THR A 207 3.26 -7.09 -12.93
CA THR A 207 4.15 -5.95 -13.19
C THR A 207 4.51 -5.23 -11.90
N ALA A 208 3.55 -4.98 -11.02
CA ALA A 208 3.79 -4.37 -9.70
C ALA A 208 4.74 -5.19 -8.83
N ALA A 209 4.65 -6.52 -8.86
CA ALA A 209 5.57 -7.39 -8.14
C ALA A 209 7.02 -7.24 -8.63
N GLU A 210 7.22 -7.19 -9.95
CA GLU A 210 8.54 -6.96 -10.54
C GLU A 210 9.07 -5.55 -10.20
N MET A 211 8.23 -4.53 -10.33
CA MET A 211 8.57 -3.15 -9.98
C MET A 211 8.95 -3.02 -8.51
N LEU A 212 8.16 -3.61 -7.61
CA LEU A 212 8.43 -3.59 -6.17
C LEU A 212 9.81 -4.18 -5.88
N HIS A 213 10.13 -5.34 -6.46
CA HIS A 213 11.44 -5.93 -6.29
C HIS A 213 12.56 -5.03 -6.80
N ARG A 214 12.43 -4.47 -8.00
CA ARG A 214 13.44 -3.57 -8.58
C ARG A 214 13.66 -2.32 -7.70
N ARG A 215 12.61 -1.81 -7.07
CA ARG A 215 12.68 -0.62 -6.20
C ARG A 215 13.26 -0.94 -4.82
N LEU A 216 12.94 -2.10 -4.25
CA LEU A 216 13.51 -2.54 -2.96
C LEU A 216 14.97 -2.98 -3.11
N TYR A 217 15.31 -3.58 -4.25
CA TYR A 217 16.62 -4.18 -4.50
C TYR A 217 17.22 -3.69 -5.83
N PRO A 218 17.57 -2.40 -5.95
CA PRO A 218 18.07 -1.82 -7.21
C PRO A 218 19.39 -2.43 -7.68
N ASN A 219 20.19 -2.95 -6.74
CA ASN A 219 21.51 -3.54 -7.01
C ASN A 219 21.48 -5.08 -7.03
N ALA A 220 20.30 -5.70 -6.98
CA ALA A 220 20.21 -7.15 -7.00
C ALA A 220 20.47 -7.68 -8.42
N VAL A 221 21.60 -8.35 -8.57
CA VAL A 221 22.02 -9.03 -9.81
C VAL A 221 21.96 -10.55 -9.63
N ARG A 222 21.89 -11.27 -10.75
CA ARG A 222 22.00 -12.74 -10.75
C ARG A 222 23.45 -13.19 -10.71
N PHE A 223 24.31 -12.48 -11.42
CA PHE A 223 25.75 -12.73 -11.51
C PHE A 223 26.50 -11.42 -11.29
N SER A 224 27.64 -11.47 -10.62
CA SER A 224 28.51 -10.29 -10.49
C SER A 224 29.27 -10.01 -11.79
N ASP A 225 29.74 -8.78 -11.97
CA ASP A 225 30.54 -8.37 -13.13
C ASP A 225 31.75 -9.29 -13.34
N ALA A 226 32.45 -9.65 -12.26
CA ALA A 226 33.58 -10.58 -12.32
C ALA A 226 33.18 -12.00 -12.80
N GLN A 227 31.99 -12.49 -12.42
CA GLN A 227 31.48 -13.78 -12.90
C GLN A 227 31.11 -13.71 -14.38
N ILE A 228 30.59 -12.57 -14.84
CA ILE A 228 30.24 -12.34 -16.24
C ILE A 228 31.50 -12.27 -17.09
N GLU A 229 32.52 -11.51 -16.67
CA GLU A 229 33.81 -11.40 -17.35
C GLU A 229 34.46 -12.78 -17.50
N GLN A 230 34.52 -13.54 -16.40
CA GLN A 230 35.07 -14.90 -16.42
C GLN A 230 34.29 -15.83 -17.36
N ALA A 231 32.96 -15.75 -17.36
CA ALA A 231 32.12 -16.55 -18.24
C ALA A 231 32.28 -16.16 -19.72
N VAL A 232 32.42 -14.87 -20.02
CA VAL A 232 32.65 -14.34 -21.37
C VAL A 232 34.00 -14.81 -21.91
N GLU A 233 35.07 -14.74 -21.12
CA GLU A 233 36.39 -15.25 -21.50
C GLU A 233 36.35 -16.75 -21.77
N ALA A 234 35.81 -17.53 -20.83
CA ALA A 234 35.68 -18.98 -20.97
C ALA A 234 34.84 -19.38 -22.21
N LEU A 235 33.78 -18.63 -22.51
CA LEU A 235 32.92 -18.89 -23.66
C LEU A 235 33.60 -18.54 -24.99
N ARG A 236 34.41 -17.47 -25.04
CA ARG A 236 35.22 -17.13 -26.23
C ARG A 236 36.19 -18.24 -26.57
N ASP A 237 36.87 -18.78 -25.55
CA ASP A 237 37.87 -19.86 -25.67
C ASP A 237 37.24 -21.26 -25.82
N SER A 238 35.92 -21.37 -25.70
CA SER A 238 35.22 -22.65 -25.82
C SER A 238 35.14 -23.16 -27.26
N MET A 239 34.91 -24.47 -27.41
CA MET A 239 34.66 -25.14 -28.69
C MET A 239 33.21 -24.98 -29.19
N VAL A 240 32.39 -24.12 -28.56
CA VAL A 240 31.03 -23.84 -29.04
C VAL A 240 31.10 -23.19 -30.43
N GLU A 241 30.33 -23.69 -31.39
CA GLU A 241 30.31 -23.14 -32.74
C GLU A 241 29.42 -21.90 -32.85
N GLU A 242 29.69 -21.05 -33.84
CA GLU A 242 28.77 -19.99 -34.23
C GLU A 242 27.55 -20.57 -34.96
N PRO A 243 26.33 -20.01 -34.78
CA PRO A 243 25.99 -18.74 -34.12
C PRO A 243 25.62 -18.85 -32.63
N VAL A 244 25.79 -20.03 -32.03
CA VAL A 244 25.37 -20.29 -30.64
C VAL A 244 26.26 -19.53 -29.67
N LYS A 245 27.58 -19.47 -29.94
CA LYS A 245 28.53 -18.72 -29.12
C LYS A 245 28.18 -17.22 -29.09
N GLU A 246 27.91 -16.59 -30.23
CA GLU A 246 27.48 -15.20 -30.31
C GLU A 246 26.19 -14.95 -29.52
N SER A 247 25.20 -15.83 -29.64
CA SER A 247 23.93 -15.73 -28.91
C SER A 247 24.13 -15.77 -27.38
N LEU A 248 24.95 -16.70 -26.89
CA LEU A 248 25.27 -16.83 -25.47
C LEU A 248 26.07 -15.62 -24.94
N LEU A 249 27.05 -15.13 -25.70
CA LEU A 249 27.81 -13.93 -25.36
C LEU A 249 26.91 -12.70 -25.29
N ASN A 250 26.02 -12.53 -26.25
CA ASN A 250 25.04 -11.44 -26.27
C ASN A 250 24.10 -11.53 -25.06
N ALA A 251 23.56 -12.71 -24.76
CA ALA A 251 22.70 -12.93 -23.61
C ALA A 251 23.38 -12.56 -22.29
N LEU A 252 24.62 -13.02 -22.06
CA LEU A 252 25.42 -12.69 -20.88
C LEU A 252 25.65 -11.18 -20.73
N GLY A 253 25.93 -10.49 -21.84
CA GLY A 253 26.20 -9.05 -21.84
C GLY A 253 24.97 -8.14 -21.76
N THR A 254 23.75 -8.66 -21.98
CA THR A 254 22.55 -7.82 -22.10
C THR A 254 21.50 -8.06 -21.02
N TRP A 255 21.04 -9.29 -20.81
CA TRP A 255 19.89 -9.56 -19.93
C TRP A 255 20.10 -10.71 -18.94
N TRP A 256 21.03 -11.63 -19.20
CA TRP A 256 21.20 -12.83 -18.37
C TRP A 256 21.89 -12.55 -17.04
N ALA A 257 22.68 -11.46 -16.98
CA ALA A 257 23.27 -10.92 -15.75
C ALA A 257 22.22 -10.50 -14.70
N ASP A 258 21.04 -10.09 -15.15
CA ASP A 258 19.98 -9.59 -14.30
C ASP A 258 19.14 -10.73 -13.70
N GLN A 259 18.47 -10.45 -12.59
CA GLN A 259 17.54 -11.38 -11.99
C GLN A 259 16.32 -11.62 -12.89
N SER A 260 16.05 -12.89 -13.15
CA SER A 260 14.84 -13.30 -13.86
C SER A 260 13.58 -12.99 -13.05
N TYR A 261 12.44 -12.84 -13.72
CA TYR A 261 11.16 -12.59 -13.05
C TYR A 261 10.84 -13.62 -11.93
N PRO A 262 11.02 -14.94 -12.13
CA PRO A 262 10.81 -15.90 -11.05
C PRO A 262 11.73 -15.69 -9.84
N GLN A 263 12.96 -15.24 -10.03
CA GLN A 263 13.88 -14.91 -8.92
C GLN A 263 13.39 -13.70 -8.14
N ARG A 264 12.98 -12.63 -8.84
CA ARG A 264 12.41 -11.43 -8.22
C ARG A 264 11.14 -11.73 -7.44
N LEU A 265 10.23 -12.49 -8.04
CA LEU A 265 8.97 -12.88 -7.39
C LEU A 265 9.21 -13.71 -6.13
N ARG A 266 10.22 -14.59 -6.16
CA ARG A 266 10.66 -15.34 -4.98
C ARG A 266 11.19 -14.42 -3.88
N GLY A 267 12.05 -13.45 -4.23
CA GLY A 267 12.59 -12.46 -3.30
C GLY A 267 11.52 -11.58 -2.64
N ILE A 268 10.38 -11.36 -3.31
CA ILE A 268 9.20 -10.70 -2.72
C ILE A 268 8.44 -11.63 -1.77
N ALA A 269 8.18 -12.86 -2.20
CA ALA A 269 7.31 -13.79 -1.50
C ALA A 269 7.94 -14.50 -0.30
N GLU A 270 9.27 -14.69 -0.26
CA GLU A 270 9.94 -15.42 0.83
C GLU A 270 9.69 -14.80 2.22
N PRO A 271 9.91 -13.49 2.46
CA PRO A 271 9.61 -12.89 3.76
C PRO A 271 8.13 -12.96 4.14
N VAL A 272 7.24 -12.92 3.14
CA VAL A 272 5.80 -13.06 3.36
C VAL A 272 5.44 -14.50 3.71
N ALA A 273 6.07 -15.49 3.07
CA ALA A 273 5.85 -16.90 3.36
C ALA A 273 6.35 -17.29 4.76
N GLU A 274 7.39 -16.62 5.26
CA GLU A 274 7.86 -16.76 6.64
C GLU A 274 6.85 -16.21 7.65
N ALA A 275 6.28 -15.04 7.40
CA ALA A 275 5.32 -14.39 8.30
C ALA A 275 3.90 -14.99 8.21
N VAL A 276 3.38 -15.15 6.99
CA VAL A 276 2.01 -15.61 6.69
C VAL A 276 2.05 -16.69 5.59
N PRO A 277 2.42 -17.94 5.94
CA PRO A 277 2.59 -19.01 4.96
C PRO A 277 1.36 -19.27 4.08
N SER A 278 0.16 -19.05 4.62
CA SER A 278 -1.11 -19.27 3.92
C SER A 278 -1.37 -18.31 2.75
N ALA A 279 -0.63 -17.20 2.65
CA ALA A 279 -0.76 -16.23 1.57
C ALA A 279 -0.07 -16.71 0.29
N VAL A 280 0.98 -17.53 0.42
CA VAL A 280 1.83 -18.02 -0.67
C VAL A 280 1.63 -19.52 -0.92
N GLY A 281 1.39 -20.31 0.14
CA GLY A 281 1.34 -21.76 0.06
C GLY A 281 2.69 -22.36 -0.35
N LYS A 282 2.68 -23.28 -1.32
CA LYS A 282 3.88 -23.88 -1.89
C LYS A 282 4.56 -22.88 -2.83
N ILE A 283 5.51 -22.10 -2.31
CA ILE A 283 6.17 -20.98 -3.01
C ILE A 283 6.64 -21.30 -4.44
N GLY A 284 7.19 -22.49 -4.67
CA GLY A 284 7.62 -22.90 -6.02
C GLY A 284 6.46 -23.02 -7.02
N ARG A 285 5.34 -23.60 -6.59
CA ARG A 285 4.12 -23.74 -7.42
C ARG A 285 3.43 -22.40 -7.59
N TRP A 286 3.28 -21.63 -6.51
CA TRP A 286 2.72 -20.28 -6.54
C TRP A 286 3.46 -19.37 -7.50
N ARG A 287 4.79 -19.29 -7.38
CA ARG A 287 5.65 -18.50 -8.26
C ARG A 287 5.50 -18.90 -9.72
N ASN A 288 5.46 -20.20 -10.01
CA ASN A 288 5.30 -20.70 -11.37
C ASN A 288 3.93 -20.32 -11.95
N ALA A 289 2.86 -20.37 -11.14
CA ALA A 289 1.52 -19.96 -11.56
C ALA A 289 1.46 -18.46 -11.89
N VAL A 290 2.01 -17.60 -11.03
CA VAL A 290 2.06 -16.14 -11.26
C VAL A 290 2.93 -15.81 -12.49
N HIS A 291 4.04 -16.52 -12.68
CA HIS A 291 4.86 -16.36 -13.88
C HIS A 291 4.11 -16.78 -15.16
N ALA A 292 3.41 -17.91 -15.14
CA ALA A 292 2.60 -18.36 -16.27
C ALA A 292 1.51 -17.34 -16.63
N GLN A 293 0.85 -16.78 -15.62
CA GLN A 293 -0.15 -15.73 -15.78
C GLN A 293 0.41 -14.47 -16.46
N ARG A 294 1.61 -14.02 -16.07
CA ARG A 294 2.32 -12.89 -16.71
C ARG A 294 2.65 -13.19 -18.18
N VAL A 295 3.15 -14.40 -18.47
CA VAL A 295 3.49 -14.83 -19.84
C VAL A 295 2.25 -14.88 -20.73
N ALA A 296 1.16 -15.48 -20.23
CA ALA A 296 -0.10 -15.56 -20.95
C ALA A 296 -0.70 -14.16 -21.22
N GLY A 297 -0.64 -13.25 -20.24
CA GLY A 297 -1.07 -11.86 -20.44
C GLY A 297 -0.22 -11.08 -21.45
N ALA A 298 1.08 -11.36 -21.54
CA ALA A 298 2.02 -10.65 -22.43
C ALA A 298 1.96 -11.12 -23.90
N HIS A 299 1.60 -12.38 -24.15
CA HIS A 299 1.54 -12.95 -25.50
C HIS A 299 0.12 -13.08 -26.06
N GLY A 300 -0.89 -12.61 -25.31
CA GLY A 300 -2.29 -12.91 -25.54
C GLY A 300 -2.62 -14.34 -25.10
N LEU A 301 -3.88 -14.59 -24.72
CA LEU A 301 -4.39 -15.93 -24.40
C LEU A 301 -4.45 -16.80 -25.68
N GLY A 302 -3.30 -17.06 -26.29
CA GLY A 302 -3.14 -18.22 -27.15
C GLY A 302 -3.33 -19.45 -26.29
N GLU A 303 -4.00 -20.46 -26.84
CA GLU A 303 -4.17 -21.77 -26.21
C GLU A 303 -2.84 -22.17 -25.58
N ASN A 304 -2.82 -22.34 -24.24
CA ASN A 304 -1.68 -22.97 -23.58
C ASN A 304 -1.33 -24.24 -24.38
N GLU A 305 -0.05 -24.59 -24.50
CA GLU A 305 0.39 -25.83 -25.18
C GLU A 305 -0.29 -27.12 -24.64
N ALA A 306 -1.00 -27.02 -23.51
CA ALA A 306 -1.84 -28.05 -22.88
C ALA A 306 -3.37 -27.96 -23.15
N GLY A 307 -3.84 -27.05 -24.01
CA GLY A 307 -5.25 -26.96 -24.43
C GLY A 307 -6.25 -26.51 -23.35
N ARG A 308 -5.79 -25.99 -22.21
CA ARG A 308 -6.64 -25.39 -21.17
C ARG A 308 -6.31 -23.92 -20.97
N ASN A 309 -7.27 -23.04 -21.25
CA ASN A 309 -7.24 -21.69 -20.69
C ASN A 309 -7.33 -21.81 -19.16
N PRO A 310 -6.56 -21.02 -18.39
CA PRO A 310 -6.76 -20.91 -16.95
C PRO A 310 -8.23 -20.56 -16.68
N ASP A 311 -8.87 -21.24 -15.74
CA ASP A 311 -10.20 -20.86 -15.30
C ASP A 311 -10.14 -19.42 -14.77
N ILE A 312 -11.08 -18.56 -15.16
CA ILE A 312 -11.16 -17.18 -14.65
C ILE A 312 -11.17 -17.15 -13.11
N LEU A 313 -11.73 -18.20 -12.48
CA LEU A 313 -11.74 -18.36 -11.03
C LEU A 313 -10.35 -18.68 -10.46
N ASP A 314 -9.51 -19.41 -11.19
CA ASP A 314 -8.12 -19.68 -10.83
C ASP A 314 -7.29 -18.40 -10.89
N VAL A 315 -7.45 -17.64 -11.99
CA VAL A 315 -6.78 -16.34 -12.19
C VAL A 315 -7.19 -15.37 -11.08
N HIS A 316 -8.48 -15.31 -10.76
CA HIS A 316 -8.99 -14.47 -9.67
C HIS A 316 -8.42 -14.89 -8.31
N ALA A 317 -8.45 -16.18 -7.97
CA ALA A 317 -7.90 -16.69 -6.72
C ALA A 317 -6.40 -16.37 -6.59
N LEU A 318 -5.65 -16.48 -7.69
CA LEU A 318 -4.23 -16.15 -7.71
C LEU A 318 -3.99 -14.64 -7.59
N ASN A 319 -4.81 -13.79 -8.22
CA ASN A 319 -4.78 -12.33 -8.03
C ASN A 319 -5.03 -11.96 -6.57
N GLN A 320 -6.04 -12.56 -5.92
CA GLN A 320 -6.32 -12.32 -4.51
C GLN A 320 -5.10 -12.61 -3.64
N SER A 321 -4.46 -13.76 -3.84
CA SER A 321 -3.22 -14.12 -3.14
C SER A 321 -2.09 -13.13 -3.44
N LEU A 322 -1.87 -12.76 -4.70
CA LEU A 322 -0.80 -11.82 -5.08
C LEU A 322 -1.02 -10.43 -4.48
N ARG A 323 -2.26 -9.91 -4.45
CA ARG A 323 -2.60 -8.64 -3.77
C ARG A 323 -2.21 -8.68 -2.30
N TRP A 324 -2.55 -9.76 -1.60
CA TRP A 324 -2.18 -9.93 -0.20
C TRP A 324 -0.67 -10.04 -0.02
N VAL A 325 0.03 -10.81 -0.86
CA VAL A 325 1.50 -10.94 -0.80
C VAL A 325 2.18 -9.58 -0.97
N LEU A 326 1.75 -8.77 -1.94
CA LEU A 326 2.33 -7.44 -2.15
C LEU A 326 1.98 -6.48 -1.01
N THR A 327 0.75 -6.52 -0.50
CA THR A 327 0.32 -5.74 0.67
C THR A 327 1.15 -6.08 1.90
N PHE A 328 1.28 -7.38 2.22
CA PHE A 328 2.07 -7.89 3.33
C PHE A 328 3.54 -7.54 3.17
N ARG A 329 4.07 -7.62 1.95
CA ARG A 329 5.45 -7.22 1.72
C ARG A 329 5.68 -5.76 2.04
N LEU A 330 4.81 -4.86 1.58
CA LEU A 330 4.93 -3.44 1.92
C LEU A 330 4.82 -3.19 3.44
N LEU A 331 3.92 -3.90 4.14
CA LEU A 331 3.80 -3.78 5.60
C LEU A 331 5.08 -4.22 6.32
N LEU A 332 5.72 -5.32 5.88
CA LEU A 332 7.02 -5.74 6.43
C LEU A 332 8.10 -4.67 6.21
N GLU A 333 8.16 -4.04 5.04
CA GLU A 333 9.10 -2.95 4.74
C GLU A 333 8.84 -1.67 5.56
N THR A 334 7.59 -1.46 6.00
CA THR A 334 7.27 -0.40 6.99
C THR A 334 7.57 -0.78 8.44
N GLY A 335 8.20 -1.95 8.65
CA GLY A 335 8.65 -2.43 9.95
C GLY A 335 7.57 -3.07 10.81
N VAL A 336 6.44 -3.48 10.22
CA VAL A 336 5.56 -4.46 10.85
C VAL A 336 6.35 -5.76 10.97
N THR A 337 6.49 -6.28 12.19
CA THR A 337 7.22 -7.54 12.41
C THR A 337 6.45 -8.74 11.83
N PRO A 338 7.14 -9.84 11.48
CA PRO A 338 6.50 -11.08 11.07
C PRO A 338 5.42 -11.56 12.07
N GLU A 339 5.69 -11.43 13.37
CA GLU A 339 4.78 -11.83 14.43
C GLU A 339 3.52 -10.95 14.49
N GLN A 340 3.68 -9.62 14.39
CA GLN A 340 2.54 -8.69 14.30
C GLN A 340 1.69 -8.99 13.07
N LEU A 341 2.34 -9.18 11.92
CA LEU A 341 1.64 -9.45 10.67
C LEU A 341 0.87 -10.78 10.74
N ALA A 342 1.48 -11.84 11.27
CA ALA A 342 0.83 -13.13 11.49
C ALA A 342 -0.38 -13.02 12.44
N ALA A 343 -0.23 -12.28 13.54
CA ALA A 343 -1.29 -12.08 14.52
C ALA A 343 -2.48 -11.31 13.92
N VAL A 344 -2.21 -10.27 13.13
CA VAL A 344 -3.24 -9.48 12.43
C VAL A 344 -3.93 -10.33 11.36
N ALA A 345 -3.18 -11.08 10.56
CA ALA A 345 -3.72 -11.99 9.56
C ALA A 345 -4.64 -13.06 10.19
N GLY A 346 -4.26 -13.59 11.36
CA GLY A 346 -5.03 -14.61 12.08
C GLY A 346 -6.39 -14.15 12.61
N ARG A 347 -6.64 -12.84 12.72
CA ARG A 347 -7.93 -12.27 13.14
C ARG A 347 -8.68 -11.53 12.04
N SER A 348 -8.06 -11.34 10.86
CA SER A 348 -8.70 -10.66 9.75
C SER A 348 -9.69 -11.58 9.05
N ARG A 349 -10.98 -11.28 9.18
CA ARG A 349 -12.05 -12.04 8.50
C ARG A 349 -11.95 -11.94 6.98
N ARG A 350 -11.60 -10.75 6.46
CA ARG A 350 -11.34 -10.53 5.03
C ARG A 350 -10.24 -11.46 4.52
N TYR A 351 -9.08 -11.47 5.18
CA TYR A 351 -7.98 -12.34 4.79
C TYR A 351 -8.34 -13.82 4.90
N GLU A 352 -9.04 -14.21 5.98
CA GLU A 352 -9.49 -15.59 6.16
C GLU A 352 -10.45 -16.04 5.04
N ALA A 353 -11.39 -15.19 4.65
CA ALA A 353 -12.33 -15.48 3.57
C ALA A 353 -11.62 -15.68 2.23
N ASP A 354 -10.72 -14.76 1.85
CA ASP A 354 -9.92 -14.88 0.63
C ASP A 354 -9.02 -16.12 0.69
N SER A 355 -8.43 -16.41 1.86
CA SER A 355 -7.57 -17.58 2.04
C SER A 355 -8.29 -18.90 1.86
N ARG A 356 -9.53 -19.00 2.35
CA ARG A 356 -10.37 -20.17 2.10
C ARG A 356 -10.70 -20.31 0.61
N GLN A 357 -10.96 -19.19 -0.07
CA GLN A 357 -11.29 -19.18 -1.50
C GLN A 357 -10.13 -19.71 -2.35
N TRP A 358 -8.91 -19.21 -2.19
CA TRP A 358 -7.79 -19.73 -3.00
C TRP A 358 -7.33 -21.12 -2.59
N LYS A 359 -7.53 -21.55 -1.33
CA LYS A 359 -7.32 -22.95 -0.93
C LYS A 359 -8.29 -23.90 -1.61
N TYR A 360 -9.54 -23.47 -1.78
CA TYR A 360 -10.56 -24.25 -2.48
C TYR A 360 -10.28 -24.33 -3.99
N GLN A 361 -9.94 -23.21 -4.63
CA GLN A 361 -9.73 -23.17 -6.08
C GLN A 361 -8.38 -23.75 -6.52
N LEU A 362 -7.31 -23.48 -5.74
CA LEU A 362 -5.93 -23.84 -6.10
C LEU A 362 -5.30 -24.73 -5.00
N PRO A 363 -5.87 -25.91 -4.69
CA PRO A 363 -5.40 -26.78 -3.62
C PRO A 363 -3.98 -27.31 -3.87
N ASP A 364 -3.58 -27.44 -5.12
CA ASP A 364 -2.21 -27.81 -5.46
C ASP A 364 -1.18 -26.77 -5.01
N ILE A 365 -1.58 -25.50 -4.89
CA ILE A 365 -0.70 -24.41 -4.45
C ILE A 365 -0.85 -24.20 -2.94
N PHE A 366 -2.09 -24.09 -2.44
CA PHE A 366 -2.37 -23.63 -1.08
C PHE A 366 -2.85 -24.71 -0.09
N GLY A 367 -3.07 -25.93 -0.55
CA GLY A 367 -3.51 -27.08 0.25
C GLY A 367 -2.39 -27.97 0.75
#